data_AF-A0AAW5W9U0-F1
#
_entry.id   AF-A0AAW5W9U0-F1
#
_cell.length_a   1.000
_cell.length_b   1.000
_cell.length_c   1.000
_cell.angle_alpha   90.00
_cell.angle_beta   90.00
_cell.angle_gamma   90.00
#
_symmetry.space_group_name_H-M   'P 1'
#
loop_
_entity.id
_entity.type
_entity.pdbx_description
1 polymer ?
#
loop_
_entity_poly.entity_id
_entity_poly.type
_entity_poly.pdbx_seq_one_letter_code
_entity_poly.pdbx_strand_id
1 'polypeptide(L)'
;MQELQVIDDKKINKIYEMITTDELTRESFEKDLIEATEKYKDYIPTASTLKDDKAKRAEFNKLIESKNRIRIDTKNLLSETANTWDSYAKSIIEPFATVVSEFDKGIKEIEEHQRQLKIDTVKSYIANKSAEYMLDPRLFDEKALEYVKASDFMADGVTLKKATMKSLDDMVTFEYQKQQEFEKAKSAISGLCAEYGMTDSPYIRQLKDLTLAEVFEQIKADYKFEKQKEELRQAQERAERANQELLAAQQSKQQEQAPKSTETPKFDPETGEILDSEQIPQNEPNALRGAENDLKRYSQKMTLEVYFVDTAEKDRFKAGLSQLGFDFKKNYQVSGYQRIEPLTQAELNDQCGW
;
A
#
# COMPACT_ATOMS: atom_id res chain seq x y z
N MET A 1 -14.65 -47.09 -15.17
CA MET A 1 -14.45 -47.61 -13.80
C MET A 1 -13.16 -48.42 -13.82
N GLN A 2 -12.26 -48.24 -12.86
CA GLN A 2 -11.27 -49.28 -12.57
C GLN A 2 -12.00 -50.44 -11.90
N GLU A 3 -11.61 -51.67 -12.20
CA GLU A 3 -12.11 -52.83 -11.46
C GLU A 3 -11.54 -52.75 -10.04
N LEU A 4 -12.43 -52.70 -9.05
CA LEU A 4 -12.04 -52.73 -7.64
C LEU A 4 -11.31 -54.04 -7.38
N GLN A 5 -10.06 -53.97 -6.93
CA GLN A 5 -9.30 -55.19 -6.59
C GLN A 5 -10.01 -55.88 -5.44
N VAL A 6 -10.70 -56.99 -5.75
CA VAL A 6 -11.36 -57.82 -4.74
C VAL A 6 -10.29 -58.32 -3.78
N ILE A 7 -10.39 -57.93 -2.51
CA ILE A 7 -9.55 -58.44 -1.44
C ILE A 7 -9.70 -59.97 -1.39
N ASP A 8 -8.60 -60.68 -1.22
CA ASP A 8 -8.66 -62.08 -0.82
C ASP A 8 -9.07 -62.12 0.66
N ASP A 9 -10.39 -62.15 0.93
CA ASP A 9 -10.98 -62.17 2.27
C ASP A 9 -10.35 -63.26 3.16
N LYS A 10 -9.88 -64.36 2.54
CA LYS A 10 -9.19 -65.45 3.24
C LYS A 10 -7.87 -65.00 3.86
N LYS A 11 -7.13 -64.05 3.26
CA LYS A 11 -5.89 -63.52 3.86
C LYS A 11 -6.14 -62.69 5.11
N ILE A 12 -7.24 -61.92 5.14
CA ILE A 12 -7.62 -61.12 6.31
C ILE A 12 -8.20 -62.01 7.41
N ASN A 13 -9.12 -62.91 7.06
CA ASN A 13 -9.70 -63.85 8.02
C ASN A 13 -8.63 -64.80 8.61
N LYS A 14 -7.63 -65.22 7.84
CA LYS A 14 -6.50 -66.04 8.31
C LYS A 14 -5.66 -65.38 9.41
N ILE A 15 -5.66 -64.04 9.52
CA ILE A 15 -5.03 -63.37 10.67
C ILE A 15 -5.88 -63.53 11.93
N TYR A 16 -7.20 -63.37 11.84
CA TYR A 16 -8.10 -63.64 12.97
C TYR A 16 -8.01 -65.10 13.43
N GLU A 17 -8.00 -66.05 12.48
CA GLU A 17 -7.79 -67.47 12.75
C GLU A 17 -6.44 -67.73 13.44
N MET A 18 -5.30 -67.24 12.92
CA MET A 18 -4.00 -67.51 13.54
C MET A 18 -3.82 -66.84 14.91
N ILE A 19 -4.28 -65.60 15.11
CA ILE A 19 -4.21 -64.93 16.42
C ILE A 19 -5.07 -65.65 17.48
N THR A 20 -6.04 -66.47 17.06
CA THR A 20 -6.87 -67.29 17.96
C THR A 20 -6.44 -68.76 18.08
N THR A 21 -5.30 -69.16 17.49
CA THR A 21 -4.74 -70.51 17.72
C THR A 21 -3.84 -70.58 18.94
N ASP A 22 -4.03 -71.61 19.78
CA ASP A 22 -3.27 -71.80 21.03
C ASP A 22 -1.73 -71.85 20.83
N GLU A 23 -1.25 -72.32 19.68
CA GLU A 23 0.19 -72.39 19.33
C GLU A 23 0.88 -71.02 19.22
N LEU A 24 0.11 -69.93 19.11
CA LEU A 24 0.61 -68.54 19.08
C LEU A 24 0.37 -67.79 20.39
N THR A 25 -0.18 -68.44 21.42
CA THR A 25 -0.18 -67.89 22.78
C THR A 25 1.26 -67.78 23.30
N ARG A 26 1.53 -66.77 24.12
CA ARG A 26 2.85 -66.58 24.74
C ARG A 26 3.30 -67.84 25.49
N GLU A 27 2.38 -68.42 26.28
CA GLU A 27 2.66 -69.56 27.15
C GLU A 27 3.06 -70.82 26.36
N SER A 28 2.32 -71.19 25.30
CA SER A 28 2.68 -72.34 24.46
C SER A 28 3.97 -72.10 23.65
N PHE A 29 4.27 -70.84 23.30
CA PHE A 29 5.53 -70.52 22.65
C PHE A 29 6.73 -70.68 23.60
N GLU A 30 6.67 -70.13 24.82
CA GLU A 30 7.81 -70.07 25.74
C GLU A 30 8.01 -71.32 26.61
N LYS A 31 6.94 -72.08 26.93
CA LYS A 31 6.98 -73.23 27.87
C LYS A 31 8.09 -74.25 27.61
N ASP A 32 8.10 -74.91 26.44
CA ASP A 32 9.07 -75.98 26.14
C ASP A 32 10.53 -75.48 26.19
N LEU A 33 10.72 -74.20 25.83
CA LEU A 33 12.03 -73.55 25.83
C LEU A 33 12.49 -73.25 27.27
N ILE A 34 11.58 -72.81 28.14
CA ILE A 34 11.88 -72.59 29.56
C ILE A 34 12.15 -73.92 30.26
N GLU A 35 11.28 -74.92 30.12
CA GLU A 35 11.46 -76.26 30.73
C GLU A 35 12.78 -76.92 30.30
N ALA A 36 13.13 -76.83 29.01
CA ALA A 36 14.42 -77.32 28.51
C ALA A 36 15.62 -76.50 29.02
N THR A 37 15.48 -75.18 29.12
CA THR A 37 16.55 -74.30 29.62
C THR A 37 16.82 -74.56 31.10
N GLU A 38 15.80 -74.55 31.95
CA GLU A 38 15.94 -74.78 33.40
C GLU A 38 16.53 -76.15 33.71
N LYS A 39 16.08 -77.20 33.01
CA LYS A 39 16.49 -78.59 33.25
C LYS A 39 17.93 -78.89 32.83
N TYR A 40 18.49 -78.17 31.86
CA TYR A 40 19.81 -78.46 31.29
C TYR A 40 20.84 -77.32 31.44
N LYS A 41 20.48 -76.18 32.05
CA LYS A 41 21.34 -75.00 32.24
C LYS A 41 22.75 -75.32 32.72
N ASP A 42 22.84 -76.14 33.76
CA ASP A 42 24.09 -76.51 34.45
C ASP A 42 24.49 -77.98 34.17
N TYR A 43 23.93 -78.59 33.12
CA TYR A 43 24.21 -79.97 32.73
C TYR A 43 25.53 -80.09 31.95
N ILE A 44 26.40 -81.01 32.39
CA ILE A 44 27.70 -81.28 31.74
C ILE A 44 27.68 -82.69 31.11
N PRO A 45 27.69 -82.80 29.77
CA PRO A 45 27.85 -84.07 29.05
C PRO A 45 29.09 -84.86 29.47
N THR A 46 28.97 -86.19 29.51
CA THR A 46 30.05 -87.10 29.91
C THR A 46 30.35 -88.14 28.83
N ALA A 47 31.49 -88.84 28.93
CA ALA A 47 31.88 -89.87 27.97
C ALA A 47 30.88 -91.04 27.88
N SER A 48 30.15 -91.35 28.97
CA SER A 48 29.12 -92.39 29.01
C SER A 48 27.76 -91.91 28.50
N THR A 49 27.41 -90.63 28.66
CA THR A 49 26.13 -90.06 28.19
C THR A 49 26.18 -89.54 26.75
N LEU A 50 27.37 -89.38 26.17
CA LEU A 50 27.66 -88.78 24.85
C LEU A 50 26.75 -89.20 23.68
N LYS A 51 26.22 -90.43 23.69
CA LYS A 51 25.27 -90.91 22.67
C LYS A 51 23.91 -90.20 22.78
N ASP A 52 23.39 -90.12 24.00
CA ASP A 52 22.06 -89.61 24.29
C ASP A 52 22.08 -88.06 24.35
N ASP A 53 23.21 -87.48 24.77
CA ASP A 53 23.47 -86.04 24.69
C ASP A 53 23.44 -85.53 23.23
N LYS A 54 23.99 -86.31 22.29
CA LYS A 54 23.89 -86.01 20.85
C LYS A 54 22.45 -86.09 20.35
N ALA A 55 21.64 -87.03 20.84
CA ALA A 55 20.23 -87.12 20.52
C ALA A 55 19.43 -85.93 21.08
N LYS A 56 19.65 -85.54 22.35
CA LYS A 56 19.01 -84.36 22.95
C LYS A 56 19.44 -83.05 22.33
N ARG A 57 20.71 -82.89 21.92
CA ARG A 57 21.12 -81.73 21.11
C ARG A 57 20.36 -81.66 19.77
N ALA A 58 20.13 -82.79 19.11
CA ALA A 58 19.35 -82.82 17.86
C ALA A 58 17.86 -82.50 18.09
N GLU A 59 17.31 -82.87 19.25
CA GLU A 59 15.96 -82.51 19.69
C GLU A 59 15.83 -80.99 19.95
N PHE A 60 16.77 -80.41 20.70
CA PHE A 60 16.79 -78.96 20.97
C PHE A 60 17.03 -78.12 19.71
N ASN A 61 17.92 -78.55 18.80
CA ASN A 61 18.10 -77.88 17.52
C ASN A 61 16.78 -77.80 16.73
N LYS A 62 16.02 -78.91 16.65
CA LYS A 62 14.70 -78.93 15.98
C LYS A 62 13.68 -78.03 16.66
N LEU A 63 13.68 -77.95 17.99
CA LEU A 63 12.81 -77.05 18.75
C LEU A 63 13.15 -75.57 18.45
N ILE A 64 14.44 -75.23 18.44
CA ILE A 64 14.95 -73.90 18.06
C ILE A 64 14.59 -73.57 16.60
N GLU A 65 14.79 -74.50 15.66
CA GLU A 65 14.42 -74.33 14.24
C GLU A 65 12.91 -74.09 14.09
N SER A 66 12.07 -74.87 14.76
CA SER A 66 10.60 -74.74 14.74
C SER A 66 10.14 -73.37 15.27
N LYS A 67 10.57 -72.99 16.48
CA LYS A 67 10.18 -71.71 17.11
C LYS A 67 10.75 -70.50 16.34
N ASN A 68 11.93 -70.64 15.70
CA ASN A 68 12.45 -69.64 14.74
C ASN A 68 11.58 -69.52 13.49
N ARG A 69 11.10 -70.64 12.92
CA ARG A 69 10.25 -70.64 11.73
C ARG A 69 8.93 -69.95 12.02
N ILE A 70 8.25 -70.31 13.12
CA ILE A 70 7.02 -69.67 13.59
C ILE A 70 7.20 -68.14 13.66
N ARG A 71 8.26 -67.65 14.33
CA ARG A 71 8.55 -66.20 14.41
C ARG A 71 8.67 -65.52 13.03
N ILE A 72 9.32 -66.18 12.06
CA ILE A 72 9.52 -65.64 10.71
C ILE A 72 8.21 -65.68 9.91
N ASP A 73 7.51 -66.81 9.93
CA ASP A 73 6.23 -67.04 9.25
C ASP A 73 5.17 -66.01 9.74
N THR A 74 5.05 -65.82 11.07
CA THR A 74 4.16 -64.81 11.67
C THR A 74 4.56 -63.39 11.29
N LYS A 75 5.86 -63.03 11.36
CA LYS A 75 6.32 -61.69 10.95
C LYS A 75 5.95 -61.40 9.48
N ASN A 76 6.20 -62.37 8.60
CA ASN A 76 5.95 -62.21 7.18
C ASN A 76 4.45 -62.08 6.89
N LEU A 77 3.60 -62.92 7.49
CA LEU A 77 2.14 -62.85 7.33
C LEU A 77 1.56 -61.52 7.81
N LEU A 78 1.94 -61.05 9.01
CA LEU A 78 1.50 -59.76 9.53
C LEU A 78 1.91 -58.60 8.61
N SER A 79 3.13 -58.65 8.06
CA SER A 79 3.64 -57.64 7.12
C SER A 79 2.91 -57.67 5.77
N GLU A 80 2.67 -58.86 5.21
CA GLU A 80 1.97 -59.03 3.94
C GLU A 80 0.53 -58.51 4.03
N THR A 81 -0.23 -58.89 5.07
CA THR A 81 -1.63 -58.49 5.19
C THR A 81 -1.77 -56.99 5.51
N ALA A 82 -0.88 -56.41 6.32
CA ALA A 82 -0.86 -54.96 6.56
C ALA A 82 -0.65 -54.17 5.26
N ASN A 83 0.34 -54.57 4.45
CA ASN A 83 0.61 -53.95 3.15
C ASN A 83 -0.54 -54.19 2.14
N THR A 84 -1.17 -55.37 2.17
CA THR A 84 -2.33 -55.71 1.32
C THR A 84 -3.53 -54.82 1.65
N TRP A 85 -3.82 -54.64 2.94
CA TRP A 85 -4.91 -53.78 3.41
C TRP A 85 -4.68 -52.30 3.08
N ASP A 86 -3.48 -51.77 3.34
CA ASP A 86 -3.11 -50.40 2.98
C ASP A 86 -3.23 -50.15 1.47
N SER A 87 -2.74 -51.08 0.64
CA SER A 87 -2.83 -51.00 -0.83
C SER A 87 -4.29 -51.01 -1.31
N TYR A 88 -5.12 -51.90 -0.77
CA TYR A 88 -6.56 -51.92 -1.08
C TYR A 88 -7.24 -50.63 -0.63
N ALA A 89 -7.04 -50.20 0.62
CA ALA A 89 -7.66 -49.00 1.16
C ALA A 89 -7.36 -47.76 0.30
N LYS A 90 -6.11 -47.60 -0.15
CA LYS A 90 -5.71 -46.56 -1.11
C LYS A 90 -6.45 -46.70 -2.44
N SER A 91 -6.55 -47.91 -3.00
CA SER A 91 -7.29 -48.14 -4.26
C SER A 91 -8.79 -47.77 -4.20
N ILE A 92 -9.40 -47.74 -3.00
CA ILE A 92 -10.76 -47.25 -2.78
C ILE A 92 -10.77 -45.72 -2.51
N ILE A 93 -9.84 -45.23 -1.70
CA ILE A 93 -9.81 -43.85 -1.22
C ILE A 93 -9.36 -42.86 -2.30
N GLU A 94 -8.36 -43.19 -3.12
CA GLU A 94 -7.80 -42.27 -4.12
C GLU A 94 -8.81 -41.87 -5.21
N PRO A 95 -9.61 -42.80 -5.80
CA PRO A 95 -10.70 -42.43 -6.71
C PRO A 95 -11.79 -41.59 -6.02
N PHE A 96 -12.11 -41.87 -4.75
CA PHE A 96 -13.12 -41.10 -4.02
C PHE A 96 -12.63 -39.68 -3.67
N ALA A 97 -11.37 -39.53 -3.27
CA ALA A 97 -10.73 -38.24 -3.05
C ALA A 97 -10.69 -37.40 -4.34
N THR A 98 -10.50 -38.03 -5.50
CA THR A 98 -10.59 -37.38 -6.81
C THR A 98 -12.01 -36.84 -7.07
N VAL A 99 -13.05 -37.62 -6.75
CA VAL A 99 -14.45 -37.17 -6.84
C VAL A 99 -14.73 -35.99 -5.91
N VAL A 100 -14.25 -36.03 -4.65
CA VAL A 100 -14.37 -34.89 -3.71
C VAL A 100 -13.69 -33.63 -4.27
N SER A 101 -12.51 -33.77 -4.89
CA SER A 101 -11.79 -32.62 -5.45
C SER A 101 -12.52 -31.95 -6.62
N GLU A 102 -13.25 -32.70 -7.46
CA GLU A 102 -14.08 -32.11 -8.52
C GLU A 102 -15.39 -31.50 -7.95
N PHE A 103 -15.95 -32.04 -6.86
CA PHE A 103 -17.04 -31.38 -6.13
C PHE A 103 -16.60 -30.04 -5.54
N ASP A 104 -15.45 -29.99 -4.84
CA ASP A 104 -14.89 -28.75 -4.27
C ASP A 104 -14.65 -27.67 -5.32
N LYS A 105 -14.22 -28.08 -6.53
CA LYS A 105 -14.02 -27.20 -7.68
C LYS A 105 -15.36 -26.68 -8.23
N GLY A 106 -16.31 -27.58 -8.48
CA GLY A 106 -17.64 -27.20 -8.97
C GLY A 106 -18.40 -26.29 -7.99
N ILE A 107 -18.24 -26.48 -6.69
CA ILE A 107 -18.80 -25.59 -5.65
C ILE A 107 -18.20 -24.19 -5.79
N LYS A 108 -16.86 -24.06 -5.87
CA LYS A 108 -16.18 -22.76 -6.01
C LYS A 108 -16.56 -22.03 -7.30
N GLU A 109 -16.69 -22.76 -8.42
CA GLU A 109 -17.15 -22.20 -9.69
C GLU A 109 -18.59 -21.66 -9.59
N ILE A 110 -19.49 -22.35 -8.87
CA ILE A 110 -20.86 -21.90 -8.60
C ILE A 110 -20.87 -20.69 -7.64
N GLU A 111 -20.06 -20.70 -6.58
CA GLU A 111 -19.99 -19.60 -5.59
C GLU A 111 -19.48 -18.30 -6.23
N GLU A 112 -18.43 -18.38 -7.08
CA GLU A 112 -17.90 -17.21 -7.77
C GLU A 112 -18.87 -16.69 -8.85
N HIS A 113 -19.56 -17.59 -9.57
CA HIS A 113 -20.61 -17.18 -10.50
C HIS A 113 -21.78 -16.49 -9.77
N GLN A 114 -22.20 -17.00 -8.61
CA GLN A 114 -23.20 -16.32 -7.77
C GLN A 114 -22.70 -14.98 -7.20
N ARG A 115 -21.41 -14.85 -6.90
CA ARG A 115 -20.79 -13.59 -6.47
C ARG A 115 -20.82 -12.57 -7.61
N GLN A 116 -20.45 -12.97 -8.82
CA GLN A 116 -20.45 -12.08 -9.99
C GLN A 116 -21.88 -11.64 -10.35
N LEU A 117 -22.86 -12.54 -10.36
CA LEU A 117 -24.27 -12.17 -10.57
C LEU A 117 -24.77 -11.12 -9.56
N LYS A 118 -24.34 -11.21 -8.29
CA LYS A 118 -24.69 -10.20 -7.26
C LYS A 118 -24.02 -8.85 -7.52
N ILE A 119 -22.76 -8.85 -7.94
CA ILE A 119 -22.06 -7.63 -8.39
C ILE A 119 -22.80 -7.01 -9.58
N ASP A 120 -23.15 -7.81 -10.58
CA ASP A 120 -23.81 -7.36 -11.81
C ASP A 120 -25.22 -6.82 -11.54
N THR A 121 -26.00 -7.44 -10.66
CA THR A 121 -27.30 -6.90 -10.21
C THR A 121 -27.12 -5.54 -9.51
N VAL A 122 -26.18 -5.41 -8.56
CA VAL A 122 -25.96 -4.14 -7.83
C VAL A 122 -25.49 -3.05 -8.79
N LYS A 123 -24.51 -3.35 -9.66
CA LYS A 123 -24.01 -2.39 -10.65
C LYS A 123 -25.09 -2.00 -11.67
N SER A 124 -25.92 -2.94 -12.11
CA SER A 124 -27.04 -2.64 -13.03
C SER A 124 -28.11 -1.76 -12.37
N TYR A 125 -28.43 -2.02 -11.10
CA TYR A 125 -29.35 -1.18 -10.33
C TYR A 125 -28.81 0.25 -10.16
N ILE A 126 -27.55 0.38 -9.74
CA ILE A 126 -26.86 1.68 -9.63
C ILE A 126 -26.80 2.38 -10.99
N ALA A 127 -26.49 1.67 -12.08
CA ALA A 127 -26.38 2.27 -13.42
C ALA A 127 -27.71 2.83 -13.92
N ASN A 128 -28.81 2.09 -13.72
CA ASN A 128 -30.16 2.57 -14.01
C ASN A 128 -30.48 3.83 -13.18
N LYS A 129 -30.15 3.84 -11.88
CA LYS A 129 -30.41 4.98 -11.01
C LYS A 129 -29.55 6.20 -11.33
N SER A 130 -28.28 5.98 -11.67
CA SER A 130 -27.31 7.02 -12.07
C SER A 130 -27.73 7.69 -13.38
N ALA A 131 -28.34 6.93 -14.31
CA ALA A 131 -28.85 7.46 -15.57
C ALA A 131 -30.00 8.48 -15.38
N GLU A 132 -30.83 8.36 -14.32
CA GLU A 132 -31.84 9.39 -13.98
C GLU A 132 -31.20 10.77 -13.69
N TYR A 133 -29.95 10.77 -13.22
CA TYR A 133 -29.20 11.96 -12.79
C TYR A 133 -28.03 12.32 -13.72
N MET A 134 -27.86 11.59 -14.84
CA MET A 134 -26.72 11.69 -15.77
C MET A 134 -25.33 11.49 -15.11
N LEU A 135 -25.26 10.72 -14.03
CA LEU A 135 -24.01 10.38 -13.34
C LEU A 135 -23.30 9.20 -14.01
N ASP A 136 -21.96 9.17 -13.99
CA ASP A 136 -21.18 7.97 -14.36
C ASP A 136 -21.34 6.91 -13.25
N PRO A 137 -21.90 5.71 -13.55
CA PRO A 137 -22.08 4.65 -12.55
C PRO A 137 -20.77 4.19 -11.90
N ARG A 138 -19.62 4.39 -12.56
CA ARG A 138 -18.28 4.01 -12.05
C ARG A 138 -17.87 4.78 -10.81
N LEU A 139 -18.49 5.95 -10.54
CA LEU A 139 -18.29 6.69 -9.28
C LEU A 139 -18.64 5.85 -8.04
N PHE A 140 -19.46 4.81 -8.21
CA PHE A 140 -19.94 3.95 -7.14
C PHE A 140 -19.31 2.55 -7.15
N ASP A 141 -18.35 2.25 -8.04
CA ASP A 141 -17.86 0.87 -8.27
C ASP A 141 -17.26 0.21 -7.02
N GLU A 142 -16.54 0.97 -6.19
CA GLU A 142 -16.02 0.49 -4.90
C GLU A 142 -17.16 0.28 -3.88
N LYS A 143 -18.12 1.20 -3.84
CA LYS A 143 -19.25 1.15 -2.90
C LYS A 143 -20.27 0.08 -3.25
N ALA A 144 -20.43 -0.28 -4.52
CA ALA A 144 -21.24 -1.41 -4.96
C ALA A 144 -20.83 -2.73 -4.26
N LEU A 145 -19.53 -2.91 -4.00
CA LEU A 145 -19.00 -4.11 -3.33
C LEU A 145 -19.40 -4.20 -1.85
N GLU A 146 -19.89 -3.13 -1.22
CA GLU A 146 -20.38 -3.17 0.16
C GLU A 146 -21.76 -3.86 0.28
N TYR A 147 -22.49 -4.02 -0.84
CA TYR A 147 -23.88 -4.50 -0.91
C TYR A 147 -24.04 -5.88 -1.58
N VAL A 148 -22.95 -6.63 -1.79
CA VAL A 148 -22.99 -7.97 -2.46
C VAL A 148 -23.24 -9.14 -1.50
N LYS A 149 -23.56 -8.86 -0.23
CA LYS A 149 -23.70 -9.87 0.84
C LYS A 149 -25.04 -10.57 0.74
N ALA A 150 -25.16 -11.81 1.22
CA ALA A 150 -26.44 -12.53 1.25
C ALA A 150 -27.55 -11.79 2.05
N SER A 151 -27.16 -10.89 2.97
CA SER A 151 -28.07 -9.98 3.68
C SER A 151 -28.81 -8.99 2.79
N ASP A 152 -28.26 -8.65 1.63
CA ASP A 152 -28.77 -7.60 0.73
C ASP A 152 -29.78 -8.11 -0.31
N PHE A 153 -29.81 -9.43 -0.52
CA PHE A 153 -30.66 -10.09 -1.52
C PHE A 153 -31.84 -10.81 -0.89
N MET A 154 -32.89 -11.06 -1.68
CA MET A 154 -34.01 -11.93 -1.32
C MET A 154 -33.54 -13.40 -1.25
N ALA A 155 -34.44 -14.30 -0.86
CA ALA A 155 -34.14 -15.73 -0.75
C ALA A 155 -33.79 -16.42 -2.09
N ASP A 156 -34.03 -15.75 -3.22
CA ASP A 156 -33.57 -16.16 -4.55
C ASP A 156 -32.08 -15.90 -4.81
N GLY A 157 -31.41 -15.12 -3.95
CA GLY A 157 -30.01 -14.75 -4.07
C GLY A 157 -29.67 -13.76 -5.19
N VAL A 158 -30.66 -13.27 -5.95
CA VAL A 158 -30.48 -12.45 -7.16
C VAL A 158 -31.31 -11.15 -7.17
N THR A 159 -32.44 -11.09 -6.47
CA THR A 159 -33.26 -9.88 -6.34
C THR A 159 -32.81 -9.08 -5.11
N LEU A 160 -32.58 -7.77 -5.25
CA LEU A 160 -32.23 -6.91 -4.10
C LEU A 160 -33.39 -6.78 -3.10
N LYS A 161 -33.08 -6.58 -1.81
CA LYS A 161 -34.06 -6.17 -0.80
C LYS A 161 -34.42 -4.69 -0.95
N LYS A 162 -35.66 -4.32 -0.59
CA LYS A 162 -36.13 -2.92 -0.57
C LYS A 162 -35.27 -1.97 0.28
N ALA A 163 -34.68 -2.47 1.37
CA ALA A 163 -33.78 -1.68 2.22
C ALA A 163 -32.44 -1.38 1.51
N THR A 164 -31.87 -2.39 0.84
CA THR A 164 -30.67 -2.24 0.00
C THR A 164 -30.94 -1.31 -1.18
N MET A 165 -32.05 -1.51 -1.91
CA MET A 165 -32.50 -0.59 -2.97
C MET A 165 -32.52 0.86 -2.49
N LYS A 166 -33.21 1.14 -1.38
CA LYS A 166 -33.24 2.50 -0.81
C LYS A 166 -31.85 3.02 -0.44
N SER A 167 -30.97 2.19 0.12
CA SER A 167 -29.60 2.63 0.44
C SER A 167 -28.76 2.95 -0.79
N LEU A 168 -29.03 2.32 -1.94
CA LEU A 168 -28.41 2.64 -3.22
C LEU A 168 -29.04 3.90 -3.85
N ASP A 169 -30.37 4.04 -3.80
CA ASP A 169 -31.07 5.27 -4.20
C ASP A 169 -30.56 6.51 -3.44
N ASP A 170 -30.45 6.40 -2.11
CA ASP A 170 -29.97 7.48 -1.23
C ASP A 170 -28.51 7.84 -1.55
N MET A 171 -27.66 6.85 -1.85
CA MET A 171 -26.25 7.05 -2.22
C MET A 171 -26.10 7.81 -3.55
N VAL A 172 -26.82 7.38 -4.59
CA VAL A 172 -26.78 8.05 -5.91
C VAL A 172 -27.37 9.46 -5.82
N THR A 173 -28.45 9.63 -5.06
CA THR A 173 -29.08 10.95 -4.83
C THR A 173 -28.15 11.91 -4.09
N PHE A 174 -27.39 11.43 -3.09
CA PHE A 174 -26.42 12.23 -2.35
C PHE A 174 -25.28 12.73 -3.24
N GLU A 175 -24.70 11.86 -4.08
CA GLU A 175 -23.62 12.27 -4.99
C GLU A 175 -24.12 13.28 -6.05
N TYR A 176 -25.35 13.12 -6.55
CA TYR A 176 -25.99 14.12 -7.42
C TYR A 176 -26.17 15.48 -6.72
N GLN A 177 -26.64 15.49 -5.47
CA GLN A 177 -26.79 16.72 -4.68
C GLN A 177 -25.45 17.44 -4.47
N LYS A 178 -24.40 16.68 -4.09
CA LYS A 178 -23.03 17.16 -3.95
C LYS A 178 -22.47 17.78 -5.23
N GLN A 179 -22.73 17.19 -6.39
CA GLN A 179 -22.30 17.77 -7.68
C GLN A 179 -23.11 19.03 -8.04
N GLN A 180 -24.43 19.04 -7.80
CA GLN A 180 -25.28 20.22 -7.95
C GLN A 180 -24.85 21.39 -7.05
N GLU A 181 -24.41 21.13 -5.81
CA GLU A 181 -23.86 22.15 -4.91
C GLU A 181 -22.50 22.68 -5.41
N PHE A 182 -21.64 21.81 -5.93
CA PHE A 182 -20.36 22.20 -6.52
C PHE A 182 -20.52 23.10 -7.76
N GLU A 183 -21.43 22.78 -8.69
CA GLU A 183 -21.69 23.63 -9.86
C GLU A 183 -22.34 24.98 -9.50
N LYS A 184 -23.21 25.01 -8.48
CA LYS A 184 -23.73 26.29 -7.93
C LYS A 184 -22.61 27.14 -7.32
N ALA A 185 -21.71 26.53 -6.57
CA ALA A 185 -20.57 27.21 -5.96
C ALA A 185 -19.59 27.76 -7.02
N LYS A 186 -19.31 27.01 -8.10
CA LYS A 186 -18.58 27.56 -9.26
C LYS A 186 -19.31 28.75 -9.88
N SER A 187 -20.61 28.61 -10.15
CA SER A 187 -21.42 29.66 -10.79
C SER A 187 -21.41 30.96 -9.97
N ALA A 188 -21.43 30.83 -8.64
CA ALA A 188 -21.34 31.97 -7.72
C ALA A 188 -19.93 32.60 -7.68
N ILE A 189 -18.86 31.80 -7.81
CA ILE A 189 -17.48 32.28 -8.00
C ILE A 189 -17.35 33.04 -9.32
N SER A 190 -17.83 32.48 -10.44
CA SER A 190 -17.81 33.14 -11.75
C SER A 190 -18.57 34.46 -11.73
N GLY A 191 -19.73 34.52 -11.05
CA GLY A 191 -20.48 35.76 -10.84
C GLY A 191 -19.68 36.83 -10.09
N LEU A 192 -19.13 36.50 -8.92
CA LEU A 192 -18.34 37.44 -8.11
C LEU A 192 -17.06 37.91 -8.84
N CYS A 193 -16.40 37.02 -9.57
CA CYS A 193 -15.23 37.38 -10.37
C CYS A 193 -15.61 38.31 -11.53
N ALA A 194 -16.74 38.06 -12.21
CA ALA A 194 -17.24 38.92 -13.28
C ALA A 194 -17.64 40.33 -12.77
N GLU A 195 -18.23 40.43 -11.57
CA GLU A 195 -18.53 41.73 -10.93
C GLU A 195 -17.26 42.55 -10.65
N TYR A 196 -16.11 41.91 -10.40
CA TYR A 196 -14.82 42.56 -10.19
C TYR A 196 -13.93 42.64 -11.45
N GLY A 197 -14.40 42.13 -12.60
CA GLY A 197 -13.62 42.09 -13.85
C GLY A 197 -12.44 41.11 -13.82
N MET A 198 -12.48 40.09 -12.96
CA MET A 198 -11.41 39.13 -12.70
C MET A 198 -11.67 37.78 -13.36
N THR A 199 -10.61 36.98 -13.56
CA THR A 199 -10.73 35.60 -14.06
C THR A 199 -11.14 34.64 -12.94
N ASP A 200 -12.16 33.82 -13.15
CA ASP A 200 -12.73 32.88 -12.18
C ASP A 200 -11.93 31.57 -11.99
N SER A 201 -11.20 31.16 -13.03
CA SER A 201 -10.57 29.85 -13.14
C SER A 201 -9.55 29.49 -12.04
N PRO A 202 -8.76 30.43 -11.46
CA PRO A 202 -7.94 30.14 -10.28
C PRO A 202 -8.79 29.76 -9.06
N TYR A 203 -9.87 30.50 -8.82
CA TYR A 203 -10.76 30.35 -7.66
C TYR A 203 -11.66 29.11 -7.78
N ILE A 204 -12.13 28.78 -8.99
CA ILE A 204 -12.83 27.52 -9.29
C ILE A 204 -11.93 26.30 -9.02
N ARG A 205 -10.60 26.42 -9.21
CA ARG A 205 -9.66 25.34 -8.87
C ARG A 205 -9.53 25.15 -7.36
N GLN A 206 -9.55 26.23 -6.58
CA GLN A 206 -9.44 26.21 -5.11
C GLN A 206 -10.66 25.59 -4.42
N LEU A 207 -11.85 25.68 -5.03
CA LEU A 207 -13.10 25.10 -4.52
C LEU A 207 -13.04 23.57 -4.27
N LYS A 208 -12.00 22.88 -4.75
CA LYS A 208 -11.73 21.47 -4.43
C LYS A 208 -11.26 21.25 -3.00
N ASP A 209 -10.53 22.23 -2.46
CA ASP A 209 -9.76 22.13 -1.22
C ASP A 209 -10.24 23.15 -0.16
N LEU A 210 -10.96 24.21 -0.59
CA LEU A 210 -11.50 25.30 0.24
C LEU A 210 -13.02 25.43 0.09
N THR A 211 -13.68 25.97 1.13
CA THR A 211 -15.10 26.30 1.08
C THR A 211 -15.38 27.52 0.19
N LEU A 212 -16.62 27.62 -0.31
CA LEU A 212 -17.08 28.78 -1.10
C LEU A 212 -16.87 30.12 -0.37
N ALA A 213 -16.98 30.15 0.96
CA ALA A 213 -16.77 31.35 1.76
C ALA A 213 -15.29 31.78 1.79
N GLU A 214 -14.36 30.84 1.95
CA GLU A 214 -12.91 31.13 1.93
C GLU A 214 -12.46 31.61 0.55
N VAL A 215 -12.96 30.98 -0.52
CA VAL A 215 -12.70 31.41 -1.89
C VAL A 215 -13.26 32.81 -2.17
N PHE A 216 -14.46 33.13 -1.65
CA PHE A 216 -15.03 34.49 -1.74
C PHE A 216 -14.20 35.56 -1.01
N GLU A 217 -13.61 35.26 0.14
CA GLU A 217 -12.73 36.22 0.82
C GLU A 217 -11.40 36.41 0.09
N GLN A 218 -10.85 35.37 -0.57
CA GLN A 218 -9.67 35.52 -1.43
C GLN A 218 -9.96 36.41 -2.65
N ILE A 219 -11.07 36.20 -3.36
CA ILE A 219 -11.49 37.04 -4.50
C ILE A 219 -11.59 38.52 -4.08
N LYS A 220 -12.17 38.81 -2.90
CA LYS A 220 -12.28 40.17 -2.36
C LYS A 220 -10.94 40.77 -1.97
N ALA A 221 -10.04 39.97 -1.39
CA ALA A 221 -8.70 40.41 -1.00
C ALA A 221 -7.85 40.78 -2.23
N ASP A 222 -7.85 39.92 -3.25
CA ASP A 222 -7.12 40.12 -4.50
C ASP A 222 -7.66 41.33 -5.27
N TYR A 223 -8.99 41.48 -5.39
CA TYR A 223 -9.61 42.66 -5.99
C TYR A 223 -9.21 43.96 -5.27
N LYS A 224 -9.23 43.96 -3.93
CA LYS A 224 -8.83 45.11 -3.12
C LYS A 224 -7.35 45.45 -3.33
N PHE A 225 -6.47 44.45 -3.40
CA PHE A 225 -5.05 44.64 -3.64
C PHE A 225 -4.77 45.23 -5.02
N GLU A 226 -5.34 44.66 -6.08
CA GLU A 226 -5.13 45.16 -7.44
C GLU A 226 -5.73 46.57 -7.63
N LYS A 227 -6.86 46.86 -7.00
CA LYS A 227 -7.42 48.23 -6.97
C LYS A 227 -6.50 49.22 -6.26
N GLN A 228 -5.94 48.89 -5.09
CA GLN A 228 -4.99 49.77 -4.39
C GLN A 228 -3.71 50.01 -5.21
N LYS A 229 -3.23 48.99 -5.92
CA LYS A 229 -2.08 49.04 -6.83
C LYS A 229 -2.35 49.94 -8.04
N GLU A 230 -3.54 49.87 -8.63
CA GLU A 230 -3.94 50.75 -9.74
C GLU A 230 -4.18 52.20 -9.27
N GLU A 231 -4.80 52.42 -8.11
CA GLU A 231 -4.94 53.76 -7.50
C GLU A 231 -3.57 54.41 -7.24
N LEU A 232 -2.58 53.63 -6.77
CA LEU A 232 -1.20 54.08 -6.59
C LEU A 232 -0.52 54.42 -7.93
N ARG A 233 -0.67 53.56 -8.96
CA ARG A 233 -0.12 53.80 -10.30
C ARG A 233 -0.70 55.08 -10.92
N GLN A 234 -2.01 55.26 -10.84
CA GLN A 234 -2.68 56.49 -11.31
C GLN A 234 -2.30 57.73 -10.48
N ALA A 235 -1.89 57.58 -9.21
CA ALA A 235 -1.34 58.68 -8.43
C ALA A 235 0.08 59.05 -8.88
N GLN A 236 0.93 58.06 -9.17
CA GLN A 236 2.28 58.25 -9.72
C GLN A 236 2.24 58.91 -11.10
N GLU A 237 1.45 58.40 -12.04
CA GLU A 237 1.29 58.98 -13.39
C GLU A 237 0.78 60.43 -13.36
N ARG A 238 -0.07 60.79 -12.39
CA ARG A 238 -0.52 62.18 -12.18
C ARG A 238 0.58 63.07 -11.60
N ALA A 239 1.36 62.56 -10.64
CA ALA A 239 2.49 63.30 -10.07
C ALA A 239 3.60 63.56 -11.10
N GLU A 240 3.93 62.56 -11.92
CA GLU A 240 4.89 62.69 -13.03
C GLU A 240 4.43 63.71 -14.07
N ARG A 241 3.16 63.65 -14.49
CA ARG A 241 2.58 64.60 -15.46
C ARG A 241 2.60 66.03 -14.93
N ALA A 242 2.18 66.24 -13.68
CA ALA A 242 2.22 67.56 -13.05
C ALA A 242 3.66 68.10 -12.93
N ASN A 243 4.65 67.23 -12.68
CA ASN A 243 6.06 67.62 -12.62
C ASN A 243 6.61 67.98 -14.01
N GLN A 244 6.23 67.24 -15.06
CA GLN A 244 6.56 67.58 -16.46
C GLN A 244 5.95 68.92 -16.90
N GLU A 245 4.69 69.17 -16.57
CA GLU A 245 4.01 70.46 -16.83
C GLU A 245 4.72 71.62 -16.09
N LEU A 246 5.15 71.41 -14.85
CA LEU A 246 5.88 72.41 -14.06
C LEU A 246 7.27 72.71 -14.67
N LEU A 247 8.01 71.68 -15.10
CA LEU A 247 9.29 71.84 -15.80
C LEU A 247 9.13 72.59 -17.14
N ALA A 248 8.12 72.24 -17.94
CA ALA A 248 7.81 72.95 -19.19
C ALA A 248 7.46 74.44 -18.93
N ALA A 249 6.69 74.71 -17.87
CA ALA A 249 6.34 76.06 -17.45
C ALA A 249 7.51 76.86 -16.82
N GLN A 250 8.60 76.20 -16.42
CA GLN A 250 9.86 76.86 -16.06
C GLN A 250 10.70 77.16 -17.31
N GLN A 251 10.79 76.23 -18.27
CA GLN A 251 11.53 76.42 -19.51
C GLN A 251 10.95 77.55 -20.38
N SER A 252 9.62 77.67 -20.49
CA SER A 252 9.00 78.78 -21.22
C SER A 252 9.32 80.15 -20.58
N LYS A 253 9.28 80.25 -19.24
CA LYS A 253 9.65 81.46 -18.51
C LYS A 253 11.13 81.82 -18.67
N GLN A 254 12.02 80.84 -18.80
CA GLN A 254 13.43 81.09 -19.12
C GLN A 254 13.63 81.60 -20.55
N GLN A 255 12.79 81.19 -21.52
CA GLN A 255 12.79 81.75 -22.87
C GLN A 255 12.18 83.17 -22.93
N GLU A 256 11.15 83.46 -22.13
CA GLU A 256 10.57 84.82 -22.04
C GLU A 256 11.50 85.82 -21.31
N GLN A 257 12.42 85.35 -20.47
CA GLN A 257 13.42 86.20 -19.78
C GLN A 257 14.73 86.37 -20.57
N ALA A 258 14.65 86.51 -21.88
CA ALA A 258 15.80 86.77 -22.76
C ALA A 258 15.89 88.24 -23.23
N PRO A 259 16.39 89.19 -22.40
CA PRO A 259 16.72 90.53 -22.87
C PRO A 259 17.96 90.52 -23.78
N LYS A 260 18.02 91.47 -24.71
CA LYS A 260 19.20 91.68 -25.55
C LYS A 260 20.37 92.20 -24.71
N SER A 261 21.52 91.54 -24.80
CA SER A 261 22.82 92.12 -24.43
C SER A 261 23.82 91.88 -25.55
N THR A 262 24.24 92.96 -26.20
CA THR A 262 25.39 92.98 -27.12
C THR A 262 26.66 93.19 -26.32
N GLU A 263 27.62 92.27 -26.38
CA GLU A 263 29.03 92.62 -26.60
C GLU A 263 29.87 91.41 -27.04
N THR A 264 31.11 91.67 -27.48
CA THR A 264 31.94 90.77 -28.29
C THR A 264 32.99 90.00 -27.46
N PRO A 265 33.55 88.89 -27.98
CA PRO A 265 34.22 87.87 -27.16
C PRO A 265 35.69 88.17 -26.85
N LYS A 266 36.21 87.51 -25.79
CA LYS A 266 37.64 87.28 -25.57
C LYS A 266 37.94 85.88 -25.00
N PHE A 267 38.37 84.97 -25.88
CA PHE A 267 39.62 84.22 -25.62
C PHE A 267 40.79 85.22 -25.82
N ASP A 268 42.04 85.01 -25.42
CA ASP A 268 42.90 83.83 -25.19
C ASP A 268 44.15 84.35 -24.40
N PRO A 269 45.26 83.61 -24.15
CA PRO A 269 45.50 82.17 -23.95
C PRO A 269 46.24 81.86 -22.62
N GLU A 270 46.61 80.58 -22.44
CA GLU A 270 47.81 80.08 -21.70
C GLU A 270 47.79 80.04 -20.15
N THR A 271 48.32 78.93 -19.59
CA THR A 271 48.33 78.49 -18.17
C THR A 271 46.96 78.25 -17.52
N GLY A 272 46.68 77.17 -16.77
CA GLY A 272 47.42 75.93 -16.55
C GLY A 272 47.79 75.65 -15.09
N GLU A 273 46.96 74.88 -14.38
CA GLU A 273 47.23 74.24 -13.05
C GLU A 273 47.40 75.21 -11.84
N ILE A 274 47.30 74.85 -10.54
CA ILE A 274 46.92 73.61 -9.80
C ILE A 274 45.87 74.03 -8.68
N LEU A 275 45.78 73.68 -7.37
CA LEU A 275 46.32 72.73 -6.33
C LEU A 275 45.30 72.67 -5.13
N ASP A 276 45.21 71.54 -4.39
CA ASP A 276 45.15 71.32 -2.91
C ASP A 276 44.39 72.21 -1.87
N SER A 277 44.00 71.76 -0.65
CA SER A 277 44.02 70.42 0.02
C SER A 277 43.14 70.36 1.31
N GLU A 278 42.75 69.14 1.73
CA GLU A 278 42.43 68.64 3.11
C GLU A 278 41.35 69.34 4.01
N GLN A 279 40.75 68.73 5.07
CA GLN A 279 41.21 67.67 6.02
C GLN A 279 40.04 66.87 6.70
N ILE A 280 40.35 65.86 7.54
CA ILE A 280 39.41 64.83 8.12
C ILE A 280 39.53 64.70 9.68
N PRO A 281 38.56 64.08 10.39
CA PRO A 281 38.80 62.80 11.12
C PRO A 281 37.59 61.80 11.17
N GLN A 282 37.74 60.47 10.99
CA GLN A 282 37.93 59.36 11.99
C GLN A 282 36.75 59.08 12.98
N ASN A 283 36.40 57.85 13.41
CA ASN A 283 36.96 56.48 13.22
C ASN A 283 35.94 55.33 13.54
N GLU A 284 36.14 54.15 12.91
CA GLU A 284 36.06 52.71 13.35
C GLU A 284 35.21 52.20 14.57
N PRO A 285 35.02 50.86 14.84
CA PRO A 285 35.63 49.63 14.25
C PRO A 285 34.71 48.40 13.97
N ASN A 286 35.32 47.29 13.48
CA ASN A 286 34.95 45.86 13.64
C ASN A 286 33.69 45.28 12.91
N ALA A 287 33.67 44.01 12.48
CA ALA A 287 34.73 42.97 12.39
C ALA A 287 34.39 41.87 11.35
N LEU A 288 35.42 41.21 10.80
CA LEU A 288 35.30 39.97 10.02
C LEU A 288 34.96 38.78 10.93
N ARG A 289 33.80 38.14 10.74
CA ARG A 289 33.51 36.81 11.32
C ARG A 289 32.45 36.05 10.53
N GLY A 290 32.78 34.83 10.12
CA GLY A 290 31.84 33.86 9.54
C GLY A 290 31.62 34.03 8.03
N ALA A 291 32.09 33.06 7.25
CA ALA A 291 31.54 32.79 5.93
C ALA A 291 30.27 31.93 6.12
N GLU A 292 29.17 32.56 6.52
CA GLU A 292 27.88 31.86 6.58
C GLU A 292 27.30 31.73 5.17
N ASN A 293 27.07 30.48 4.77
CA ASN A 293 26.52 30.01 3.49
C ASN A 293 25.80 31.08 2.64
N ASP A 294 26.33 31.34 1.45
CA ASP A 294 25.58 31.97 0.35
C ASP A 294 24.18 31.34 0.26
N LEU A 295 23.15 32.17 0.37
CA LEU A 295 21.82 31.69 0.74
C LEU A 295 21.28 30.70 -0.29
N LYS A 296 21.20 29.42 0.10
CA LYS A 296 20.50 28.37 -0.64
C LYS A 296 19.02 28.75 -0.73
N ARG A 297 18.63 29.35 -1.84
CA ARG A 297 17.24 29.70 -2.16
C ARG A 297 16.52 28.46 -2.67
N TYR A 298 15.56 27.96 -1.90
CA TYR A 298 14.77 26.79 -2.28
C TYR A 298 13.47 27.25 -2.96
N SER A 299 13.34 27.03 -4.27
CA SER A 299 12.18 27.45 -5.08
C SER A 299 11.25 26.30 -5.49
N GLN A 300 11.49 25.09 -5.00
CA GLN A 300 10.78 23.87 -5.37
C GLN A 300 10.60 23.00 -4.13
N LYS A 301 9.34 22.63 -3.84
CA LYS A 301 8.98 21.69 -2.78
C LYS A 301 8.34 20.46 -3.42
N MET A 302 8.95 19.31 -3.21
CA MET A 302 8.39 18.00 -3.56
C MET A 302 8.56 17.10 -2.35
N THR A 303 7.53 16.34 -2.02
CA THR A 303 7.55 15.35 -0.95
C THR A 303 6.86 14.09 -1.46
N LEU A 304 7.28 12.94 -0.94
CA LEU A 304 6.98 11.63 -1.49
C LEU A 304 6.48 10.71 -0.36
N GLU A 305 5.27 10.20 -0.49
CA GLU A 305 4.76 9.15 0.40
C GLU A 305 5.13 7.77 -0.17
N VAL A 306 5.73 6.93 0.67
CA VAL A 306 6.21 5.59 0.29
C VAL A 306 5.86 4.61 1.41
N TYR A 307 5.12 3.56 1.05
CA TYR A 307 4.83 2.46 1.96
C TYR A 307 5.91 1.38 1.86
N PHE A 308 6.29 0.81 3.00
CA PHE A 308 7.30 -0.23 3.12
C PHE A 308 6.69 -1.45 3.79
N VAL A 309 7.10 -2.65 3.37
CA VAL A 309 6.61 -3.91 3.94
C VAL A 309 7.16 -4.12 5.36
N ASP A 310 8.40 -3.68 5.60
CA ASP A 310 9.03 -3.80 6.92
C ASP A 310 9.97 -2.63 7.29
N THR A 311 10.46 -2.68 8.53
CA THR A 311 11.35 -1.67 9.12
C THR A 311 12.72 -1.59 8.42
N ALA A 312 13.26 -2.72 7.94
CA ALA A 312 14.57 -2.80 7.31
C ALA A 312 14.55 -2.29 5.86
N GLU A 313 13.46 -2.50 5.12
CA GLU A 313 13.24 -1.89 3.80
C GLU A 313 13.21 -0.36 3.91
N LYS A 314 12.41 0.15 4.86
CA LYS A 314 12.32 1.58 5.21
C LYS A 314 13.67 2.18 5.62
N ASP A 315 14.53 1.46 6.34
CA ASP A 315 15.85 1.95 6.74
C ASP A 315 16.91 1.83 5.62
N ARG A 316 16.80 0.85 4.71
CA ARG A 316 17.59 0.82 3.47
C ARG A 316 17.28 2.03 2.58
N PHE A 317 16.00 2.38 2.42
CA PHE A 317 15.56 3.55 1.65
C PHE A 317 16.15 4.85 2.20
N LYS A 318 16.11 5.04 3.53
CA LYS A 318 16.76 6.18 4.20
C LYS A 318 18.28 6.23 3.97
N ALA A 319 18.96 5.10 4.10
CA ALA A 319 20.40 5.03 3.84
C ALA A 319 20.75 5.44 2.40
N GLY A 320 19.93 5.05 1.42
CA GLY A 320 20.06 5.49 0.03
C GLY A 320 19.86 6.99 -0.15
N LEU A 321 18.86 7.60 0.52
CA LEU A 321 18.63 9.04 0.46
C LEU A 321 19.79 9.86 1.06
N SER A 322 20.31 9.49 2.23
CA SER A 322 21.49 10.17 2.80
C SER A 322 22.75 9.97 1.95
N GLN A 323 22.94 8.81 1.30
CA GLN A 323 24.03 8.60 0.33
C GLN A 323 23.90 9.50 -0.92
N LEU A 324 22.67 9.89 -1.29
CA LEU A 324 22.38 10.85 -2.36
C LEU A 324 22.36 12.32 -1.88
N GLY A 325 22.72 12.58 -0.62
CA GLY A 325 22.82 13.94 -0.06
C GLY A 325 21.53 14.52 0.52
N PHE A 326 20.50 13.70 0.75
CA PHE A 326 19.21 14.13 1.33
C PHE A 326 19.05 13.66 2.78
N ASP A 327 19.30 14.54 3.74
CA ASP A 327 19.11 14.23 5.17
C ASP A 327 17.68 14.52 5.67
N PHE A 328 17.17 13.62 6.51
CA PHE A 328 15.75 13.52 6.87
C PHE A 328 15.46 13.96 8.31
N LYS A 329 14.48 14.87 8.49
CA LYS A 329 13.89 15.23 9.78
C LYS A 329 12.38 14.91 9.80
N LYS A 330 12.01 14.02 10.73
CA LYS A 330 10.67 13.59 11.20
C LYS A 330 9.40 14.01 10.41
N ASN A 331 8.67 12.96 10.00
CA ASN A 331 7.19 12.83 9.96
C ASN A 331 6.40 13.74 9.00
N TYR A 332 6.26 13.32 7.74
CA TYR A 332 5.17 13.82 6.87
C TYR A 332 4.73 12.82 5.78
N GLN A 333 3.41 12.70 5.69
CA GLN A 333 2.61 12.41 4.48
C GLN A 333 2.58 13.68 3.60
N VAL A 334 2.53 13.59 2.27
CA VAL A 334 2.20 14.74 1.40
C VAL A 334 1.46 14.36 0.12
N SER A 335 0.42 15.13 -0.17
CA SER A 335 -0.20 15.29 -1.48
C SER A 335 0.26 16.59 -2.17
N GLY A 336 0.40 16.56 -3.51
CA GLY A 336 0.51 17.77 -4.33
C GLY A 336 1.93 18.33 -4.57
N TYR A 337 2.28 18.50 -5.84
CA TYR A 337 3.47 19.25 -6.28
C TYR A 337 3.10 20.71 -6.57
N GLN A 338 3.82 21.66 -5.98
CA GLN A 338 3.63 23.10 -6.21
C GLN A 338 4.97 23.85 -6.28
N ARG A 339 4.98 24.95 -7.04
CA ARG A 339 6.05 25.96 -6.97
C ARG A 339 5.81 26.86 -5.76
N ILE A 340 6.90 27.31 -5.15
CA ILE A 340 6.92 28.25 -4.04
C ILE A 340 7.82 29.43 -4.39
N GLU A 341 7.62 30.58 -3.74
CA GLU A 341 8.58 31.68 -3.81
C GLU A 341 9.91 31.29 -3.12
N PRO A 342 11.05 31.93 -3.46
CA PRO A 342 12.36 31.44 -3.04
C PRO A 342 12.65 31.74 -1.56
N LEU A 343 12.37 30.76 -0.69
CA LEU A 343 12.57 30.88 0.76
C LEU A 343 14.05 30.67 1.16
N THR A 344 14.45 31.35 2.24
CA THR A 344 15.72 31.15 2.93
C THR A 344 15.62 30.04 3.98
N GLN A 345 16.77 29.56 4.47
CA GLN A 345 16.82 28.49 5.47
C GLN A 345 16.17 28.87 6.82
N ALA A 346 16.14 30.16 7.17
CA ALA A 346 15.51 30.63 8.41
C ALA A 346 13.98 30.57 8.31
N GLU A 347 13.40 31.11 7.23
CA GLU A 347 11.96 31.11 6.98
C GLU A 347 11.41 29.69 6.79
N LEU A 348 12.21 28.79 6.19
CA LEU A 348 11.85 27.38 6.04
C LEU A 348 11.71 26.68 7.41
N ASN A 349 12.62 26.95 8.35
CA ASN A 349 12.56 26.37 9.70
C ASN A 349 11.34 26.88 10.47
N ASP A 350 11.03 28.18 10.36
CA ASP A 350 9.90 28.82 11.04
C ASP A 350 8.55 28.30 10.52
N GLN A 351 8.39 28.19 9.19
CA GLN A 351 7.19 27.60 8.57
C GLN A 351 7.02 26.09 8.82
N CYS A 352 8.10 25.37 9.16
CA CYS A 352 8.07 23.92 9.41
C CYS A 352 8.15 23.54 10.90
N GLY A 353 8.36 24.51 11.81
CA GLY A 353 8.39 24.32 13.26
C GLY A 353 9.52 23.41 13.77
N TRP A 354 10.78 23.69 13.38
CA TRP A 354 11.95 22.81 13.56
C TRP A 354 13.11 23.37 14.41
#